data_AF-A0A438N9R9-F1
#
_entry.id   AF-A0A438N9R9-F1
#
_cell.length_a   1.000
_cell.length_b   1.000
_cell.length_c   1.000
_cell.angle_alpha   90.00
_cell.angle_beta   90.00
_cell.angle_gamma   90.00
#
_symmetry.space_group_name_H-M   'P 1'
#
loop_
_entity.id
_entity.type
_entity.pdbx_description
1 polymer ?
#
loop_
_entity_poly.entity_id
_entity_poly.type
_entity_poly.pdbx_seq_one_letter_code
_entity_poly.pdbx_strand_id
1 'polypeptide(L)'
;MAEKQVIIIGAGPVGLFVALRLTQLGISVNILEKEKNAPPAPRALGYFGASMFALERAGIWEEVKSGGPTFGALGWRKLATELPDGSKDWGEEIAFWNLADGSSYEEGKPGWGMTIMGQHRLKDIILPRIMKSGLAEINYGYGLTHLNQDGNGVTVVATNEDGDTKTLTAEYVVAADGGKSATRKQLGIELEGFTWPEIIISNDVELNVPTPPRTGVNYIIAPGDWCFFCPLTYPNPNGPTPYRVTFAMTEGECKPEEFDLNVKRKFEAVVPGPRPLTYKILRQQPYRIHQRLASSMVKGRVCLAGDAAHLNSPWGGLGLTTGLLDAESLADALDFVINKNKSLDTLQIWSDARRKAFSTVTNPISIKNKLRCSDQNPDTVVQDDPFIRAIVSRDEGELNKIAHAFDNWRTTMSELV
;
A
#
# COMPACT_ATOMS: atom_id res chain seq x y z
N MET A 1 -32.04 12.26 -15.56
CA MET A 1 -30.65 12.38 -15.07
C MET A 1 -29.79 11.59 -16.04
N ALA A 2 -28.68 12.15 -16.53
CA ALA A 2 -27.77 11.37 -17.36
C ALA A 2 -27.33 10.13 -16.56
N GLU A 3 -27.46 8.94 -17.14
CA GLU A 3 -26.97 7.69 -16.53
C GLU A 3 -25.50 7.88 -16.14
N LYS A 4 -25.14 7.46 -14.93
CA LYS A 4 -23.77 7.66 -14.43
C LYS A 4 -22.83 6.76 -15.21
N GLN A 5 -21.69 7.30 -15.64
CA GLN A 5 -20.82 6.60 -16.58
C GLN A 5 -20.05 5.45 -15.93
N VAL A 6 -19.66 5.60 -14.67
CA VAL A 6 -18.85 4.59 -13.96
C VAL A 6 -19.41 4.30 -12.56
N ILE A 7 -19.56 3.02 -12.21
CA ILE A 7 -19.77 2.59 -10.83
C ILE A 7 -18.44 2.11 -10.24
N ILE A 8 -18.09 2.60 -9.06
CA ILE A 8 -16.90 2.19 -8.30
C ILE A 8 -17.37 1.37 -7.11
N ILE A 9 -16.89 0.14 -6.98
CA ILE A 9 -17.21 -0.76 -5.87
C ILE A 9 -16.03 -0.74 -4.90
N GLY A 10 -16.22 -0.13 -3.74
CA GLY A 10 -15.23 0.09 -2.68
C GLY A 10 -14.76 1.54 -2.61
N ALA A 11 -14.96 2.18 -1.46
CA ALA A 11 -14.46 3.53 -1.13
C ALA A 11 -13.13 3.47 -0.34
N GLY A 12 -12.30 2.46 -0.63
CA GLY A 12 -10.91 2.41 -0.20
C GLY A 12 -10.04 3.45 -0.91
N PRO A 13 -8.75 3.58 -0.55
CA PRO A 13 -7.87 4.60 -1.13
C PRO A 13 -7.77 4.50 -2.66
N VAL A 14 -7.73 3.30 -3.21
CA VAL A 14 -7.70 3.07 -4.67
C VAL A 14 -9.01 3.52 -5.34
N GLY A 15 -10.16 3.10 -4.83
CA GLY A 15 -11.47 3.47 -5.40
C GLY A 15 -11.74 4.97 -5.32
N LEU A 16 -11.40 5.61 -4.20
CA LEU A 16 -11.49 7.07 -4.06
C LEU A 16 -10.52 7.80 -5.00
N PHE A 17 -9.31 7.27 -5.20
CA PHE A 17 -8.35 7.87 -6.12
C PHE A 17 -8.80 7.76 -7.58
N VAL A 18 -9.39 6.63 -7.99
CA VAL A 18 -10.06 6.50 -9.29
C VAL A 18 -11.18 7.53 -9.42
N ALA A 19 -12.05 7.65 -8.41
CA ALA A 19 -13.13 8.64 -8.41
C ALA A 19 -12.59 10.07 -8.61
N LEU A 20 -11.53 10.44 -7.87
CA LEU A 20 -10.89 11.75 -8.02
C LEU A 20 -10.44 12.01 -9.45
N ARG A 21 -9.70 11.06 -10.04
CA ARG A 21 -9.19 11.20 -11.39
C ARG A 21 -10.32 11.27 -12.43
N LEU A 22 -11.33 10.41 -12.32
CA LEU A 22 -12.49 10.41 -13.23
C LEU A 22 -13.28 11.72 -13.16
N THR A 23 -13.55 12.25 -11.97
CA THR A 23 -14.25 13.54 -11.84
C THR A 23 -13.44 14.72 -12.42
N GLN A 24 -12.11 14.68 -12.35
CA GLN A 24 -11.22 15.66 -13.01
C GLN A 24 -11.28 15.58 -14.54
N LEU A 25 -11.67 14.42 -15.08
CA LEU A 25 -11.88 14.17 -16.51
C LEU A 25 -13.33 14.41 -16.95
N GLY A 26 -14.18 14.95 -16.06
CA GLY A 26 -15.60 15.20 -16.35
C GLY A 26 -16.50 13.95 -16.33
N ILE A 27 -15.98 12.80 -15.87
CA ILE A 27 -16.69 11.52 -15.85
C ILE A 27 -17.45 11.39 -14.53
N SER A 28 -18.75 11.12 -14.61
CA SER A 28 -19.62 10.94 -13.44
C SER A 28 -19.47 9.55 -12.82
N VAL A 29 -19.48 9.50 -11.48
CA VAL A 29 -19.23 8.26 -10.71
C VAL A 29 -20.29 8.00 -9.64
N ASN A 30 -20.64 6.73 -9.46
CA ASN A 30 -21.36 6.24 -8.27
C ASN A 30 -20.45 5.32 -7.47
N ILE A 31 -20.25 5.59 -6.19
CA ILE A 31 -19.38 4.79 -5.33
C ILE A 31 -20.23 3.97 -4.37
N LEU A 32 -20.08 2.66 -4.37
CA LEU A 32 -20.67 1.75 -3.39
C LEU A 32 -19.64 1.36 -2.35
N GLU A 33 -19.94 1.57 -1.08
CA GLU A 33 -19.11 1.14 0.04
C GLU A 33 -19.97 0.34 1.01
N LYS A 34 -19.53 -0.89 1.31
CA LYS A 34 -20.27 -1.79 2.19
C LYS A 34 -20.24 -1.33 3.64
N GLU A 35 -19.16 -0.68 4.06
CA GLU A 35 -19.03 -0.19 5.43
C GLU A 35 -19.79 1.14 5.60
N LYS A 36 -20.57 1.28 6.67
CA LYS A 36 -21.27 2.54 6.99
C LYS A 36 -20.28 3.66 7.37
N ASN A 37 -19.14 3.28 7.93
CA ASN A 37 -18.07 4.18 8.36
C ASN A 37 -16.74 3.70 7.78
N ALA A 38 -15.86 4.64 7.42
CA ALA A 38 -14.49 4.23 7.09
C ALA A 38 -13.79 3.72 8.35
N PRO A 39 -12.99 2.64 8.27
CA PRO A 39 -12.21 2.20 9.41
C PRO A 39 -11.26 3.33 9.83
N PRO A 40 -11.21 3.69 11.13
CA PRO A 40 -10.41 4.83 11.61
C PRO A 40 -8.90 4.57 11.55
N ALA A 41 -8.48 3.37 11.15
CA ALA A 41 -7.13 2.87 11.39
C ALA A 41 -6.25 2.83 10.11
N PRO A 42 -4.98 3.28 10.19
CA PRO A 42 -4.05 3.27 9.07
C PRO A 42 -3.55 1.87 8.70
N ARG A 43 -3.99 1.26 7.60
CA ARG A 43 -3.33 0.04 7.07
C ARG A 43 -2.00 0.39 6.40
N ALA A 44 -1.99 0.71 5.11
CA ALA A 44 -0.78 1.26 4.49
C ALA A 44 -0.50 2.69 4.96
N LEU A 45 0.76 3.09 4.87
CA LEU A 45 1.28 4.37 5.38
C LEU A 45 2.33 5.03 4.48
N GLY A 46 3.13 4.24 3.76
CA GLY A 46 4.23 4.75 2.96
C GLY A 46 3.82 5.07 1.53
N TYR A 47 4.17 6.27 1.07
CA TYR A 47 4.13 6.70 -0.34
C TYR A 47 5.55 7.02 -0.77
N PHE A 48 5.98 6.48 -1.90
CA PHE A 48 7.32 6.73 -2.44
C PHE A 48 7.35 6.56 -3.96
N GLY A 49 8.41 7.07 -4.57
CA GLY A 49 8.69 6.95 -6.00
C GLY A 49 7.51 7.36 -6.88
N ALA A 50 7.18 6.52 -7.86
CA ALA A 50 6.16 6.80 -8.89
C ALA A 50 4.79 7.23 -8.34
N SER A 51 4.38 6.71 -7.18
CA SER A 51 3.09 7.08 -6.57
C SER A 51 3.00 8.55 -6.18
N MET A 52 4.12 9.20 -5.83
CA MET A 52 4.14 10.63 -5.49
C MET A 52 3.81 11.50 -6.71
N PHE A 53 4.28 11.12 -7.90
CA PHE A 53 3.93 11.80 -9.16
C PHE A 53 2.46 11.59 -9.53
N ALA A 54 1.89 10.41 -9.22
CA ALA A 54 0.44 10.19 -9.39
C ALA A 54 -0.37 11.11 -8.47
N LEU A 55 0.04 11.26 -7.21
CA LEU A 55 -0.58 12.19 -6.25
C LEU A 55 -0.45 13.65 -6.70
N GLU A 56 0.70 14.03 -7.28
CA GLU A 56 0.93 15.37 -7.83
C GLU A 56 0.01 15.63 -9.03
N ARG A 57 -0.07 14.71 -9.98
CA ARG A 57 -0.97 14.82 -11.14
C ARG A 57 -2.44 14.89 -10.74
N ALA A 58 -2.81 14.26 -9.63
CA ALA A 58 -4.14 14.36 -9.03
C ALA A 58 -4.37 15.67 -8.24
N GLY A 59 -3.32 16.47 -8.04
CA GLY A 59 -3.39 17.77 -7.36
C GLY A 59 -3.59 17.66 -5.85
N ILE A 60 -3.13 16.56 -5.23
CA ILE A 60 -3.28 16.27 -3.78
C ILE A 60 -1.93 16.00 -3.08
N TRP A 61 -0.81 16.12 -3.79
CA TRP A 61 0.51 15.84 -3.22
C TRP A 61 0.83 16.71 -2.00
N GLU A 62 0.54 18.00 -2.05
CA GLU A 62 0.88 18.93 -0.95
C GLU A 62 0.15 18.58 0.35
N GLU A 63 -1.12 18.17 0.28
CA GLU A 63 -1.86 17.70 1.46
C GLU A 63 -1.37 16.35 1.97
N VAL A 64 -0.98 15.44 1.08
CA VAL A 64 -0.40 14.15 1.49
C VAL A 64 0.96 14.37 2.17
N LYS A 65 1.82 15.20 1.57
CA LYS A 65 3.14 15.56 2.09
C LYS A 65 3.06 16.25 3.45
N SER A 66 2.13 17.18 3.63
CA SER A 66 1.90 17.84 4.93
C SER A 66 1.16 16.95 5.95
N GLY A 67 0.62 15.81 5.52
CA GLY A 67 -0.07 14.86 6.36
C GLY A 67 0.83 14.10 7.34
N GLY A 68 2.13 14.02 7.10
CA GLY A 68 3.05 13.35 8.02
C GLY A 68 4.52 13.52 7.62
N PRO A 69 5.45 12.86 8.32
CA PRO A 69 6.87 13.02 8.04
C PRO A 69 7.23 12.40 6.69
N THR A 70 8.24 12.97 6.03
CA THR A 70 8.88 12.34 4.87
C THR A 70 10.31 12.01 5.25
N PHE A 71 10.68 10.73 5.11
CA PHE A 71 12.02 10.25 5.43
C PHE A 71 12.79 10.01 4.15
N GLY A 72 13.93 10.68 3.99
CA GLY A 72 14.78 10.58 2.80
C GLY A 72 15.48 9.22 2.65
N ALA A 73 15.44 8.34 3.65
CA ALA A 73 16.26 7.13 3.65
C ALA A 73 15.61 5.93 4.33
N LEU A 74 16.12 4.75 4.03
CA LEU A 74 15.76 3.46 4.65
C LEU A 74 17.00 2.85 5.33
N GLY A 75 16.81 2.24 6.49
CA GLY A 75 17.86 1.59 7.25
C GLY A 75 17.61 0.09 7.44
N TRP A 76 18.67 -0.70 7.46
CA TRP A 76 18.67 -2.12 7.82
C TRP A 76 19.56 -2.34 9.03
N ARG A 77 19.03 -3.01 10.05
CA ARG A 77 19.71 -3.18 11.35
C ARG A 77 19.60 -4.60 11.89
N LYS A 78 20.48 -4.91 12.83
CA LYS A 78 20.33 -6.07 13.74
C LYS A 78 19.28 -5.79 14.82
N LEU A 79 18.98 -6.79 15.65
CA LEU A 79 18.14 -6.64 16.84
C LEU A 79 18.71 -5.61 17.83
N ALA A 80 17.83 -5.06 18.67
CA ALA A 80 18.24 -4.14 19.72
C ALA A 80 19.26 -4.81 20.67
N THR A 81 20.31 -4.08 21.03
CA THR A 81 21.46 -4.59 21.79
C THR A 81 21.36 -4.18 23.25
N GLU A 82 21.58 -5.11 24.17
CA GLU A 82 21.58 -4.84 25.61
C GLU A 82 22.82 -4.04 26.03
N LEU A 83 22.59 -3.04 26.88
CA LEU A 83 23.62 -2.19 27.47
C LEU A 83 23.93 -2.63 28.91
N PRO A 84 25.10 -2.26 29.46
CA PRO A 84 25.50 -2.65 30.83
C PRO A 84 24.53 -2.20 31.94
N ASP A 85 23.71 -1.17 31.70
CA ASP A 85 22.70 -0.67 32.63
C ASP A 85 21.35 -1.42 32.53
N GLY A 86 21.27 -2.46 31.69
CA GLY A 86 20.07 -3.26 31.43
C GLY A 86 19.08 -2.62 30.45
N SER A 87 19.35 -1.42 29.94
CA SER A 87 18.60 -0.83 28.82
C SER A 87 19.02 -1.46 27.48
N LYS A 88 18.35 -1.08 26.39
CA LYS A 88 18.78 -1.48 25.04
C LYS A 88 19.04 -0.27 24.15
N ASP A 89 20.04 -0.36 23.28
CA ASP A 89 20.23 0.56 22.16
C ASP A 89 19.72 -0.06 20.85
N TRP A 90 19.60 0.77 19.82
CA TRP A 90 19.41 0.30 18.45
C TRP A 90 20.49 -0.73 18.10
N GLY A 91 20.06 -1.78 17.40
CA GLY A 91 21.01 -2.73 16.82
C GLY A 91 21.94 -2.06 15.82
N GLU A 92 23.09 -2.69 15.63
CA GLU A 92 24.10 -2.32 14.63
C GLU A 92 23.43 -2.01 13.27
N GLU A 93 23.81 -0.88 12.67
CA GLU A 93 23.38 -0.51 11.32
C GLU A 93 24.17 -1.34 10.30
N ILE A 94 23.46 -2.23 9.61
CA ILE A 94 24.04 -3.06 8.55
C ILE A 94 24.17 -2.23 7.27
N ALA A 95 23.12 -1.49 6.92
CA ALA A 95 23.08 -0.66 5.72
C ALA A 95 22.12 0.51 5.88
N PHE A 96 22.38 1.57 5.13
CA PHE A 96 21.56 2.77 5.05
C PHE A 96 21.53 3.25 3.61
N TRP A 97 20.34 3.42 3.05
CA TRP A 97 20.17 3.89 1.68
C TRP A 97 19.36 5.18 1.66
N ASN A 98 19.98 6.26 1.21
CA ASN A 98 19.28 7.50 0.90
C ASN A 98 18.57 7.34 -0.44
N LEU A 99 17.24 7.48 -0.41
CA LEU A 99 16.36 7.27 -1.56
C LEU A 99 16.54 8.32 -2.66
N ALA A 100 17.26 9.41 -2.37
CA ALA A 100 17.64 10.41 -3.35
C ALA A 100 19.01 10.15 -4.00
N ASP A 101 19.81 9.19 -3.50
CA ASP A 101 21.14 8.90 -4.05
C ASP A 101 21.03 8.50 -5.54
N GLY A 102 21.87 9.11 -6.38
CA GLY A 102 21.89 8.87 -7.83
C GLY A 102 20.70 9.45 -8.60
N SER A 103 19.84 10.25 -7.95
CA SER A 103 18.66 10.87 -8.57
C SER A 103 18.76 12.40 -8.60
N SER A 104 17.88 13.04 -9.37
CA SER A 104 17.68 14.50 -9.34
C SER A 104 16.56 14.92 -8.38
N TYR A 105 16.10 14.04 -7.49
CA TYR A 105 14.97 14.33 -6.61
C TYR A 105 15.37 15.23 -5.44
N GLU A 106 14.60 16.29 -5.23
CA GLU A 106 14.83 17.29 -4.20
C GLU A 106 13.88 17.12 -3.02
N GLU A 107 14.35 17.48 -1.83
CA GLU A 107 13.53 17.45 -0.62
C GLU A 107 12.22 18.23 -0.78
N GLY A 108 11.11 17.59 -0.41
CA GLY A 108 9.77 18.15 -0.51
C GLY A 108 9.14 18.11 -1.91
N LYS A 109 9.84 17.61 -2.93
CA LYS A 109 9.28 17.33 -4.27
C LYS A 109 8.86 15.87 -4.40
N PRO A 110 7.90 15.55 -5.29
CA PRO A 110 7.58 14.16 -5.63
C PRO A 110 8.83 13.38 -6.07
N GLY A 111 8.91 12.12 -5.66
CA GLY A 111 10.05 11.25 -5.91
C GLY A 111 11.07 11.23 -4.76
N TRP A 112 11.12 12.27 -3.92
CA TRP A 112 12.05 12.30 -2.80
C TRP A 112 11.51 11.59 -1.55
N GLY A 113 12.28 10.61 -1.07
CA GLY A 113 12.03 9.92 0.19
C GLY A 113 10.77 9.05 0.22
N MET A 114 10.32 8.73 1.44
CA MET A 114 9.07 8.05 1.71
C MET A 114 8.22 8.89 2.66
N THR A 115 7.06 9.35 2.18
CA THR A 115 6.08 10.07 2.99
C THR A 115 5.25 9.08 3.80
N ILE A 116 5.12 9.35 5.10
CA ILE A 116 4.40 8.51 6.05
C ILE A 116 3.08 9.19 6.41
N MET A 117 1.99 8.73 5.80
CA MET A 117 0.65 9.17 6.16
C MET A 117 -0.30 7.98 6.11
N GLY A 118 -1.02 7.75 7.21
CA GLY A 118 -2.03 6.71 7.25
C GLY A 118 -3.02 6.80 6.08
N GLN A 119 -3.20 5.72 5.32
CA GLN A 119 -4.05 5.72 4.12
C GLN A 119 -5.51 6.15 4.36
N HIS A 120 -6.01 6.04 5.60
CA HIS A 120 -7.35 6.49 5.97
C HIS A 120 -7.51 8.01 5.75
N ARG A 121 -6.42 8.78 5.87
CA ARG A 121 -6.42 10.24 5.65
C ARG A 121 -6.53 10.65 4.19
N LEU A 122 -6.25 9.76 3.24
CA LEU A 122 -6.52 10.04 1.81
C LEU A 122 -7.99 10.33 1.58
N LYS A 123 -8.89 9.65 2.31
CA LYS A 123 -10.33 9.90 2.25
C LYS A 123 -10.64 11.35 2.58
N ASP A 124 -10.04 11.90 3.63
CA ASP A 124 -10.29 13.25 4.11
C ASP A 124 -9.81 14.32 3.11
N ILE A 125 -8.80 13.98 2.30
CA ILE A 125 -8.28 14.84 1.23
C ILE A 125 -9.15 14.73 -0.04
N ILE A 126 -9.53 13.51 -0.41
CA ILE A 126 -10.18 13.22 -1.70
C ILE A 126 -11.70 13.52 -1.66
N LEU A 127 -12.39 13.14 -0.58
CA LEU A 127 -13.85 13.26 -0.51
C LEU A 127 -14.35 14.69 -0.74
N PRO A 128 -13.81 15.72 -0.08
CA PRO A 128 -14.28 17.08 -0.31
C PRO A 128 -14.18 17.51 -1.78
N ARG A 129 -13.14 17.04 -2.48
CA ARG A 129 -12.89 17.36 -3.89
C ARG A 129 -13.88 16.69 -4.83
N ILE A 130 -14.11 15.39 -4.68
CA ILE A 130 -15.06 14.68 -5.54
C ILE A 130 -16.49 15.13 -5.28
N MET A 131 -16.86 15.45 -4.02
CA MET A 131 -18.18 15.97 -3.72
C MET A 131 -18.38 17.38 -4.29
N LYS A 132 -17.36 18.26 -4.19
CA LYS A 132 -17.40 19.61 -4.77
C LYS A 132 -17.53 19.60 -6.30
N SER A 133 -17.06 18.55 -6.98
CA SER A 133 -17.20 18.42 -8.43
C SER A 133 -18.66 18.32 -8.90
N GLY A 134 -19.57 17.86 -8.03
CA GLY A 134 -20.96 17.55 -8.40
C GLY A 134 -21.11 16.29 -9.28
N LEU A 135 -20.01 15.59 -9.58
CA LEU A 135 -19.99 14.41 -10.46
C LEU A 135 -19.94 13.08 -9.70
N ALA A 136 -19.83 13.11 -8.37
CA ALA A 136 -19.74 11.91 -7.53
C ALA A 136 -20.92 11.79 -6.56
N GLU A 137 -21.42 10.56 -6.40
CA GLU A 137 -22.32 10.18 -5.32
C GLU A 137 -21.77 8.96 -4.61
N ILE A 138 -21.94 8.88 -3.29
CA ILE A 138 -21.45 7.77 -2.47
C ILE A 138 -22.61 7.13 -1.72
N ASN A 139 -22.69 5.81 -1.82
CA ASN A 139 -23.68 4.96 -1.20
C ASN A 139 -22.98 4.06 -0.16
N TYR A 140 -22.88 4.57 1.07
CA TYR A 140 -22.34 3.83 2.22
C TYR A 140 -23.32 2.80 2.78
N GLY A 141 -22.81 1.73 3.37
CA GLY A 141 -23.60 0.65 3.92
C GLY A 141 -24.19 -0.31 2.86
N TYR A 142 -23.80 -0.19 1.59
CA TYR A 142 -24.30 -1.01 0.49
C TYR A 142 -23.16 -1.84 -0.12
N GLY A 143 -23.22 -3.17 0.07
CA GLY A 143 -22.26 -4.10 -0.51
C GLY A 143 -22.78 -4.74 -1.78
N LEU A 144 -21.91 -4.95 -2.78
CA LEU A 144 -22.24 -5.70 -4.00
C LEU A 144 -22.77 -7.10 -3.65
N THR A 145 -23.93 -7.44 -4.17
CA THR A 145 -24.51 -8.79 -4.10
C THR A 145 -24.67 -9.44 -5.46
N HIS A 146 -24.98 -8.68 -6.51
CA HIS A 146 -25.09 -9.21 -7.86
C HIS A 146 -24.50 -8.26 -8.92
N LEU A 147 -23.82 -8.82 -9.91
CA LEU A 147 -23.19 -8.11 -11.01
C LEU A 147 -23.54 -8.81 -12.32
N ASN A 148 -24.11 -8.07 -13.26
CA ASN A 148 -24.34 -8.55 -14.63
C ASN A 148 -23.85 -7.51 -15.64
N GLN A 149 -23.38 -7.93 -16.81
CA GLN A 149 -22.97 -7.03 -17.88
C GLN A 149 -23.40 -7.56 -19.24
N ASP A 150 -23.59 -6.65 -20.19
CA ASP A 150 -23.91 -6.94 -21.58
C ASP A 150 -23.20 -5.96 -22.55
N GLY A 151 -23.62 -5.93 -23.81
CA GLY A 151 -23.04 -5.04 -24.82
C GLY A 151 -23.25 -3.55 -24.52
N ASN A 152 -24.26 -3.19 -23.73
CA ASN A 152 -24.70 -1.83 -23.48
C ASN A 152 -24.19 -1.27 -22.15
N GLY A 153 -23.91 -2.13 -21.16
CA GLY A 153 -23.42 -1.65 -19.87
C GLY A 153 -23.29 -2.73 -18.81
N VAL A 154 -23.30 -2.28 -17.56
CA VAL A 154 -23.17 -3.11 -16.36
C VAL A 154 -24.29 -2.75 -15.38
N THR A 155 -24.95 -3.77 -14.86
CA THR A 155 -25.96 -3.67 -13.80
C THR A 155 -25.39 -4.21 -12.50
N VAL A 156 -25.42 -3.38 -11.46
CA VAL A 156 -24.94 -3.69 -10.12
C VAL A 156 -26.12 -3.69 -9.16
N VAL A 157 -26.32 -4.80 -8.44
CA VAL A 157 -27.21 -4.87 -7.29
C VAL A 157 -26.37 -4.84 -6.03
N ALA A 158 -26.69 -3.94 -5.13
CA ALA A 158 -26.07 -3.83 -3.81
C ALA A 158 -27.11 -3.93 -2.71
N THR A 159 -26.74 -4.55 -1.60
CA THR A 159 -27.64 -4.80 -0.46
C THR A 159 -27.03 -4.24 0.82
N ASN A 160 -27.84 -3.63 1.68
CA ASN A 160 -27.42 -3.19 3.01
C ASN A 160 -27.64 -4.28 4.07
N GLU A 161 -27.23 -4.01 5.32
CA GLU A 161 -27.40 -4.95 6.44
C GLU A 161 -28.87 -5.24 6.79
N ASP A 162 -29.77 -4.31 6.46
CA ASP A 162 -31.22 -4.43 6.72
C ASP A 162 -31.95 -5.21 5.62
N GLY A 163 -31.23 -5.59 4.55
CA GLY A 163 -31.77 -6.33 3.40
C GLY A 163 -32.30 -5.44 2.27
N ASP A 164 -32.25 -4.12 2.40
CA ASP A 164 -32.64 -3.19 1.33
C ASP A 164 -31.68 -3.31 0.15
N THR A 165 -32.25 -3.29 -1.05
CA THR A 165 -31.49 -3.42 -2.29
C THR A 165 -31.48 -2.11 -3.08
N LYS A 166 -30.36 -1.85 -3.75
CA LYS A 166 -30.23 -0.80 -4.77
C LYS A 166 -29.71 -1.43 -6.05
N THR A 167 -30.33 -1.05 -7.16
CA THR A 167 -29.88 -1.41 -8.51
C THR A 167 -29.35 -0.17 -9.20
N LEU A 168 -28.13 -0.25 -9.71
CA LEU A 168 -27.45 0.81 -10.44
C LEU A 168 -27.01 0.29 -11.81
N THR A 169 -27.15 1.12 -12.84
CA THR A 169 -26.63 0.87 -14.19
C THR A 169 -25.55 1.89 -14.52
N ALA A 170 -24.52 1.45 -15.26
CA ALA A 170 -23.45 2.29 -15.78
C ALA A 170 -22.79 1.66 -17.00
N GLU A 171 -22.02 2.44 -17.76
CA GLU A 171 -21.27 1.91 -18.90
C GLU A 171 -20.09 1.04 -18.46
N TYR A 172 -19.49 1.34 -17.30
CA TYR A 172 -18.32 0.64 -16.77
C TYR A 172 -18.40 0.47 -15.24
N VAL A 173 -17.69 -0.54 -14.74
CA VAL A 173 -17.46 -0.75 -13.31
C VAL A 173 -15.98 -0.80 -13.00
N VAL A 174 -15.58 -0.13 -11.92
CA VAL A 174 -14.26 -0.29 -11.30
C VAL A 174 -14.43 -0.98 -9.96
N ALA A 175 -13.89 -2.17 -9.82
CA ALA A 175 -13.83 -2.92 -8.58
C ALA A 175 -12.54 -2.62 -7.82
N ALA A 176 -12.68 -1.87 -6.73
CA ALA A 176 -11.64 -1.58 -5.75
C ALA A 176 -12.05 -2.12 -4.36
N ASP A 177 -12.74 -3.27 -4.34
CA ASP A 177 -13.40 -3.89 -3.18
C ASP A 177 -12.49 -4.83 -2.35
N GLY A 178 -11.18 -4.74 -2.56
CA GLY A 178 -10.15 -5.32 -1.70
C GLY A 178 -9.83 -6.81 -1.92
N GLY A 179 -8.95 -7.37 -1.08
CA GLY A 179 -8.42 -8.73 -1.28
C GLY A 179 -9.46 -9.85 -1.31
N LYS A 180 -10.61 -9.62 -0.67
CA LYS A 180 -11.76 -10.55 -0.65
C LYS A 180 -12.83 -10.22 -1.72
N SER A 181 -12.49 -9.39 -2.72
CA SER A 181 -13.34 -8.88 -3.79
C SER A 181 -14.48 -9.82 -4.17
N ALA A 182 -15.71 -9.36 -3.93
CA ALA A 182 -16.92 -10.05 -4.38
C ALA A 182 -17.04 -9.94 -5.91
N THR A 183 -16.62 -8.79 -6.46
CA THR A 183 -16.64 -8.51 -7.89
C THR A 183 -15.79 -9.51 -8.67
N ARG A 184 -14.52 -9.67 -8.28
CA ARG A 184 -13.59 -10.62 -8.92
C ARG A 184 -14.15 -12.04 -8.97
N LYS A 185 -14.77 -12.49 -7.86
CA LYS A 185 -15.38 -13.82 -7.75
C LYS A 185 -16.57 -13.97 -8.70
N GLN A 186 -17.47 -12.98 -8.78
CA GLN A 186 -18.62 -13.02 -9.69
C GLN A 186 -18.20 -12.98 -11.17
N LEU A 187 -17.09 -12.31 -11.48
CA LEU A 187 -16.49 -12.36 -12.82
C LEU A 187 -15.81 -13.70 -13.15
N GLY A 188 -15.62 -14.59 -12.17
CA GLY A 188 -14.88 -15.83 -12.34
C GLY A 188 -13.40 -15.61 -12.67
N ILE A 189 -12.81 -14.51 -12.19
CA ILE A 189 -11.39 -14.21 -12.38
C ILE A 189 -10.61 -14.84 -11.24
N GLU A 190 -9.64 -15.68 -11.57
CA GLU A 190 -8.78 -16.35 -10.59
C GLU A 190 -7.76 -15.40 -9.99
N LEU A 191 -7.43 -15.60 -8.70
CA LEU A 191 -6.40 -14.86 -7.99
C LEU A 191 -5.23 -15.81 -7.66
N GLU A 192 -4.35 -15.96 -8.65
CA GLU A 192 -3.25 -16.91 -8.67
C GLU A 192 -2.12 -16.50 -7.75
N GLY A 193 -1.36 -17.47 -7.24
CA GLY A 193 -0.21 -17.24 -6.36
C GLY A 193 -0.36 -17.91 -4.99
N PHE A 194 0.34 -17.41 -3.99
CA PHE A 194 0.50 -18.09 -2.70
C PHE A 194 0.26 -17.18 -1.50
N THR A 195 0.19 -17.81 -0.32
CA THR A 195 0.07 -17.17 0.99
C THR A 195 1.29 -17.56 1.81
N TRP A 196 1.92 -16.61 2.48
CA TRP A 196 3.05 -16.90 3.36
C TRP A 196 2.57 -17.60 4.64
N PRO A 197 3.38 -18.49 5.24
CA PRO A 197 3.00 -19.19 6.46
C PRO A 197 2.89 -18.26 7.68
N GLU A 198 3.66 -17.16 7.71
CA GLU A 198 3.68 -16.22 8.82
C GLU A 198 2.41 -15.36 8.90
N ILE A 199 2.04 -15.00 10.12
CA ILE A 199 1.04 -13.99 10.44
C ILE A 199 1.78 -12.72 10.83
N ILE A 200 1.43 -11.62 10.17
CA ILE A 200 2.01 -10.31 10.45
C ILE A 200 1.18 -9.62 11.52
N ILE A 201 1.85 -9.15 12.57
CA ILE A 201 1.23 -8.35 13.63
C ILE A 201 1.67 -6.91 13.44
N SER A 202 0.76 -6.08 12.93
CA SER A 202 1.02 -4.64 12.81
C SER A 202 0.55 -3.92 14.06
N ASN A 203 1.50 -3.32 14.77
CA ASN A 203 1.24 -2.57 15.99
C ASN A 203 1.50 -1.09 15.74
N ASP A 204 0.56 -0.24 16.14
CA ASP A 204 0.82 1.18 16.39
C ASP A 204 0.97 1.34 17.88
N VAL A 205 2.11 1.88 18.31
CA VAL A 205 2.50 1.98 19.71
C VAL A 205 3.08 3.35 20.02
N GLU A 206 2.71 3.92 21.16
CA GLU A 206 3.45 5.06 21.72
C GLU A 206 4.68 4.54 22.46
N LEU A 207 5.85 5.03 22.06
CA LEU A 207 7.15 4.65 22.61
C LEU A 207 7.97 5.88 22.94
N ASN A 208 8.73 5.81 24.04
CA ASN A 208 9.77 6.78 24.38
C ASN A 208 11.14 6.12 24.18
N VAL A 209 11.67 6.23 22.96
CA VAL A 209 12.88 5.53 22.52
C VAL A 209 13.87 6.50 21.89
N PRO A 210 15.19 6.23 21.97
CA PRO A 210 16.18 7.07 21.33
C PRO A 210 15.92 7.17 19.82
N THR A 211 16.12 8.36 19.24
CA THR A 211 15.97 8.54 17.80
C THR A 211 17.12 7.83 17.08
N PRO A 212 16.85 7.00 16.07
CA PRO A 212 17.90 6.35 15.30
C PRO A 212 18.78 7.38 14.57
N PRO A 213 20.10 7.17 14.43
CA PRO A 213 21.02 8.24 14.01
C PRO A 213 20.81 8.80 12.60
N ARG A 214 20.29 8.00 11.64
CA ARG A 214 20.26 8.38 10.21
C ARG A 214 18.90 8.34 9.54
N THR A 215 17.99 7.48 9.98
CA THR A 215 16.64 7.40 9.40
C THR A 215 15.63 6.89 10.41
N GLY A 216 14.41 7.45 10.36
CA GLY A 216 13.26 6.97 11.11
C GLY A 216 12.75 5.61 10.61
N VAL A 217 12.97 5.26 9.34
CA VAL A 217 12.43 4.02 8.74
C VAL A 217 13.46 2.91 8.80
N ASN A 218 13.22 1.90 9.63
CA ASN A 218 14.16 0.82 9.88
C ASN A 218 13.52 -0.55 9.63
N TYR A 219 14.24 -1.38 8.89
CA TYR A 219 14.00 -2.82 8.76
C TYR A 219 14.99 -3.57 9.64
N ILE A 220 14.48 -4.49 10.46
CA ILE A 220 15.31 -5.37 11.29
C ILE A 220 15.49 -6.69 10.55
N ILE A 221 16.75 -7.03 10.26
CA ILE A 221 17.16 -8.32 9.68
C ILE A 221 17.42 -9.27 10.85
N ALA A 222 16.51 -10.21 11.05
CA ALA A 222 16.58 -11.17 12.14
C ALA A 222 15.65 -12.35 11.84
N PRO A 223 16.17 -13.52 11.44
CA PRO A 223 15.34 -14.70 11.27
C PRO A 223 14.53 -14.99 12.52
N GLY A 224 13.22 -15.16 12.35
CA GLY A 224 12.26 -15.29 13.45
C GLY A 224 11.74 -13.97 14.03
N ASP A 225 12.57 -12.94 14.23
CA ASP A 225 12.19 -11.69 14.93
C ASP A 225 12.29 -10.42 14.05
N TRP A 226 12.32 -10.58 12.74
CA TRP A 226 12.35 -9.52 11.75
C TRP A 226 11.17 -8.55 11.88
N CYS A 227 11.46 -7.27 11.63
CA CYS A 227 10.54 -6.20 11.99
C CYS A 227 10.65 -5.03 11.01
N PHE A 228 9.53 -4.35 10.79
CA PHE A 228 9.48 -3.00 10.24
C PHE A 228 9.17 -2.02 11.38
N PHE A 229 10.01 -1.00 11.55
CA PHE A 229 9.96 -0.02 12.62
C PHE A 229 10.03 1.38 12.01
N CYS A 230 8.94 2.15 12.12
CA CYS A 230 8.85 3.48 11.52
C CYS A 230 8.02 4.41 12.41
N PRO A 231 8.47 5.64 12.70
CA PRO A 231 7.63 6.61 13.39
C PRO A 231 6.48 7.05 12.48
N LEU A 232 5.32 7.31 13.08
CA LEU A 232 4.13 7.80 12.38
C LEU A 232 4.08 9.34 12.35
N THR A 233 4.91 10.00 13.17
CA THR A 233 5.13 11.47 13.21
C THR A 233 6.62 11.76 13.22
N TYR A 234 7.03 13.02 13.16
CA TYR A 234 8.42 13.34 13.53
C TYR A 234 8.65 12.93 15.00
N PRO A 235 9.79 12.27 15.33
CA PRO A 235 10.11 11.90 16.70
C PRO A 235 10.09 13.12 17.64
N ASN A 236 9.38 12.98 18.75
CA ASN A 236 9.37 13.96 19.82
C ASN A 236 10.56 13.69 20.76
N PRO A 237 11.59 14.55 20.81
CA PRO A 237 12.76 14.32 21.65
C PRO A 237 12.44 14.44 23.16
N ASN A 238 11.30 15.04 23.51
CA ASN A 238 10.89 15.33 24.89
C ASN A 238 9.72 14.47 25.38
N GLY A 239 9.33 13.42 24.65
CA GLY A 239 8.15 12.64 25.01
C GLY A 239 7.86 11.47 24.08
N PRO A 240 6.73 10.78 24.29
CA PRO A 240 6.36 9.62 23.49
C PRO A 240 6.13 10.03 22.03
N THR A 241 6.51 9.12 21.13
CA THR A 241 6.25 9.19 19.70
C THR A 241 5.43 7.96 19.29
N PRO A 242 4.40 8.11 18.44
CA PRO A 242 3.71 6.96 17.86
C PRO A 242 4.58 6.31 16.78
N TYR A 243 4.76 5.00 16.86
CA TYR A 243 5.49 4.18 15.90
C TYR A 243 4.63 3.06 15.36
N ARG A 244 4.86 2.70 14.09
CA ARG A 244 4.53 1.39 13.59
C ARG A 244 5.66 0.42 13.88
N VAL A 245 5.36 -0.63 14.64
CA VAL A 245 6.23 -1.78 14.87
C VAL A 245 5.50 -3.02 14.36
N THR A 246 5.96 -3.55 13.23
CA THR A 246 5.33 -4.68 12.54
C THR A 246 6.30 -5.84 12.47
N PHE A 247 5.96 -6.95 13.13
CA PHE A 247 6.76 -8.17 13.16
C PHE A 247 5.92 -9.38 12.74
N ALA A 248 6.59 -10.49 12.44
CA ALA A 248 5.94 -11.74 12.10
C ALA A 248 5.91 -12.72 13.27
N MET A 249 4.86 -13.53 13.29
CA MET A 249 4.66 -14.63 14.21
C MET A 249 4.17 -15.86 13.43
N THR A 250 4.51 -17.04 13.94
CA THR A 250 3.94 -18.30 13.46
C THR A 250 2.47 -18.44 13.90
N GLU A 251 1.73 -19.33 13.26
CA GLU A 251 0.35 -19.62 13.66
C GLU A 251 0.26 -20.16 15.10
N GLY A 252 1.28 -20.90 15.55
CA GLY A 252 1.39 -21.35 16.94
C GLY A 252 1.61 -20.21 17.92
N GLU A 253 2.48 -19.25 17.58
CA GLU A 253 2.71 -18.06 18.40
C GLU A 253 1.46 -17.16 18.48
N CYS A 254 0.56 -17.24 17.49
CA CYS A 254 -0.67 -16.44 17.43
C CYS A 254 -1.87 -17.06 18.18
N LYS A 255 -1.71 -18.18 18.88
CA LYS A 255 -2.78 -18.76 19.69
C LYS A 255 -3.18 -17.82 20.83
N PRO A 256 -4.49 -17.68 21.15
CA PRO A 256 -4.96 -16.71 22.14
C PRO A 256 -4.23 -16.75 23.49
N GLU A 257 -3.90 -17.94 23.98
CA GLU A 257 -3.22 -18.16 25.26
C GLU A 257 -1.74 -17.75 25.27
N GLU A 258 -1.08 -17.72 24.11
CA GLU A 258 0.34 -17.38 23.96
C GLU A 258 0.55 -15.97 23.36
N PHE A 259 -0.50 -15.39 22.78
CA PHE A 259 -0.40 -14.21 21.90
C PHE A 259 0.23 -13.01 22.60
N ASP A 260 -0.28 -12.62 23.76
CA ASP A 260 0.21 -11.46 24.51
C ASP A 260 1.66 -11.64 24.97
N LEU A 261 2.02 -12.85 25.42
CA LEU A 261 3.37 -13.19 25.85
C LEU A 261 4.35 -13.10 24.68
N ASN A 262 3.99 -13.66 23.52
CA ASN A 262 4.82 -13.61 22.32
C ASN A 262 4.94 -12.20 21.76
N VAL A 263 3.86 -11.41 21.73
CA VAL A 263 3.90 -9.99 21.37
C VAL A 263 4.87 -9.23 22.27
N LYS A 264 4.80 -9.45 23.60
CA LYS A 264 5.73 -8.84 24.54
C LYS A 264 7.17 -9.27 24.27
N ARG A 265 7.43 -10.56 24.02
CA ARG A 265 8.76 -11.08 23.63
C ARG A 265 9.30 -10.38 22.38
N LYS A 266 8.47 -10.20 21.35
CA LYS A 266 8.84 -9.50 20.12
C LYS A 266 9.22 -8.06 20.38
N PHE A 267 8.41 -7.32 21.14
CA PHE A 267 8.73 -5.94 21.54
C PHE A 267 10.03 -5.86 22.33
N GLU A 268 10.23 -6.75 23.31
CA GLU A 268 11.46 -6.80 24.10
C GLU A 268 12.70 -7.05 23.24
N ALA A 269 12.59 -7.82 22.16
CA ALA A 269 13.68 -8.10 21.23
C ALA A 269 14.02 -6.91 20.32
N VAL A 270 13.03 -6.19 19.81
CA VAL A 270 13.23 -5.19 18.73
C VAL A 270 13.25 -3.74 19.21
N VAL A 271 12.69 -3.42 20.37
CA VAL A 271 12.51 -2.03 20.83
C VAL A 271 13.70 -1.58 21.69
N PRO A 272 14.43 -0.51 21.30
CA PRO A 272 15.47 0.10 22.14
C PRO A 272 14.85 0.89 23.31
N GLY A 273 15.67 1.46 24.17
CA GLY A 273 15.25 2.26 25.33
C GLY A 273 15.34 1.53 26.68
N PRO A 274 14.86 2.17 27.76
CA PRO A 274 15.02 1.67 29.13
C PRO A 274 14.28 0.36 29.38
N ARG A 275 14.65 -0.33 30.46
CA ARG A 275 13.94 -1.50 30.98
C ARG A 275 13.45 -1.28 32.42
N PRO A 276 12.25 -1.79 32.78
CA PRO A 276 11.31 -2.55 31.93
C PRO A 276 10.72 -1.70 30.79
N LEU A 277 10.45 -2.32 29.64
CA LEU A 277 9.96 -1.60 28.47
C LEU A 277 8.55 -1.05 28.75
N THR A 278 8.35 0.24 28.48
CA THR A 278 7.04 0.89 28.61
C THR A 278 6.52 1.30 27.23
N TYR A 279 5.27 0.95 26.95
CA TYR A 279 4.61 1.28 25.69
C TYR A 279 3.10 1.28 25.87
N LYS A 280 2.40 1.99 24.99
CA LYS A 280 0.94 1.94 24.90
C LYS A 280 0.54 1.50 23.49
N ILE A 281 -0.16 0.38 23.39
CA ILE A 281 -0.74 -0.09 22.13
C ILE A 281 -1.90 0.83 21.77
N LEU A 282 -1.76 1.55 20.65
CA LEU A 282 -2.83 2.33 20.04
C LEU A 282 -3.68 1.44 19.12
N ARG A 283 -3.04 0.48 18.47
CA ARG A 283 -3.68 -0.47 17.56
C ARG A 283 -2.83 -1.72 17.41
N GLN A 284 -3.48 -2.86 17.32
CA GLN A 284 -2.83 -4.12 16.98
C GLN A 284 -3.71 -4.90 16.00
N GLN A 285 -3.13 -5.33 14.88
CA GLN A 285 -3.86 -6.02 13.83
C GLN A 285 -3.06 -7.20 13.28
N PRO A 286 -3.49 -8.45 13.55
CA PRO A 286 -2.97 -9.62 12.86
C PRO A 286 -3.54 -9.73 11.44
N TYR A 287 -2.71 -10.08 10.46
CA TYR A 287 -3.15 -10.42 9.12
C TYR A 287 -2.16 -11.33 8.40
N ARG A 288 -2.68 -12.12 7.45
CA ARG A 288 -1.85 -12.92 6.55
C ARG A 288 -1.41 -12.07 5.35
N ILE A 289 -0.22 -12.36 4.86
CA ILE A 289 0.35 -11.72 3.67
C ILE A 289 0.38 -12.71 2.50
N HIS A 290 0.27 -12.19 1.30
CA HIS A 290 0.09 -12.97 0.08
C HIS A 290 1.07 -12.52 -0.99
N GLN A 291 1.21 -13.32 -2.03
CA GLN A 291 1.75 -12.90 -3.33
C GLN A 291 0.82 -13.44 -4.38
N ARG A 292 -0.10 -12.60 -4.84
CA ARG A 292 -1.17 -12.99 -5.75
C ARG A 292 -1.48 -11.94 -6.80
N LEU A 293 -1.87 -12.41 -7.97
CA LEU A 293 -2.25 -11.58 -9.12
C LEU A 293 -3.47 -12.19 -9.81
N ALA A 294 -4.40 -11.34 -10.22
CA ALA A 294 -5.56 -11.74 -10.99
C ALA A 294 -5.13 -12.20 -12.39
N SER A 295 -5.75 -13.27 -12.90
CA SER A 295 -5.45 -13.81 -14.24
C SER A 295 -5.76 -12.78 -15.35
N SER A 296 -6.71 -11.87 -15.10
CA SER A 296 -6.92 -10.62 -15.84
C SER A 296 -7.36 -9.52 -14.87
N MET A 297 -7.02 -8.26 -15.16
CA MET A 297 -7.53 -7.10 -14.42
C MET A 297 -8.79 -6.49 -15.06
N VAL A 298 -9.28 -7.08 -16.15
CA VAL A 298 -10.53 -6.66 -16.81
C VAL A 298 -11.31 -7.88 -17.32
N LYS A 299 -12.64 -7.77 -17.29
CA LYS A 299 -13.55 -8.66 -18.03
C LYS A 299 -14.72 -7.86 -18.58
N GLY A 300 -14.74 -7.67 -19.89
CA GLY A 300 -15.72 -6.81 -20.57
C GLY A 300 -15.60 -5.37 -20.07
N ARG A 301 -16.66 -4.87 -19.44
CA ARG A 301 -16.78 -3.49 -18.95
C ARG A 301 -16.42 -3.33 -17.47
N VAL A 302 -15.86 -4.37 -16.83
CA VAL A 302 -15.53 -4.39 -15.40
C VAL A 302 -14.03 -4.53 -15.20
N CYS A 303 -13.41 -3.55 -14.54
CA CYS A 303 -11.97 -3.48 -14.24
C CYS A 303 -11.71 -3.74 -12.75
N LEU A 304 -10.63 -4.43 -12.40
CA LEU A 304 -10.17 -4.70 -11.03
C LEU A 304 -8.94 -3.83 -10.74
N ALA A 305 -8.91 -3.10 -9.62
CA ALA A 305 -7.77 -2.26 -9.24
C ALA A 305 -7.32 -2.47 -7.78
N GLY A 306 -6.02 -2.33 -7.53
CA GLY A 306 -5.43 -2.50 -6.20
C GLY A 306 -5.64 -3.92 -5.65
N ASP A 307 -5.98 -4.01 -4.36
CA ASP A 307 -6.17 -5.30 -3.66
C ASP A 307 -7.23 -6.23 -4.30
N ALA A 308 -8.15 -5.69 -5.11
CA ALA A 308 -9.09 -6.52 -5.87
C ALA A 308 -8.40 -7.30 -7.00
N ALA A 309 -7.29 -6.77 -7.54
CA ALA A 309 -6.50 -7.36 -8.61
C ALA A 309 -5.25 -8.09 -8.13
N HIS A 310 -4.56 -7.60 -7.10
CA HIS A 310 -3.31 -8.18 -6.66
C HIS A 310 -3.07 -7.99 -5.17
N LEU A 311 -2.23 -8.85 -4.59
CA LEU A 311 -1.88 -8.81 -3.17
C LEU A 311 -0.40 -9.11 -3.04
N ASN A 312 0.32 -8.33 -2.24
CA ASN A 312 1.74 -8.54 -2.00
C ASN A 312 2.13 -8.37 -0.53
N SER A 313 3.35 -8.82 -0.19
CA SER A 313 3.95 -8.52 1.11
C SER A 313 4.08 -7.00 1.29
N PRO A 314 3.75 -6.45 2.47
CA PRO A 314 3.86 -5.02 2.73
C PRO A 314 5.31 -4.56 2.92
N TRP A 315 6.29 -5.47 2.99
CA TRP A 315 7.70 -5.13 3.08
C TRP A 315 8.18 -4.43 1.80
N GLY A 316 8.70 -3.22 1.97
CA GLY A 316 9.02 -2.30 0.88
C GLY A 316 7.88 -1.34 0.47
N GLY A 317 6.71 -1.37 1.11
CA GLY A 317 5.67 -0.35 0.92
C GLY A 317 4.98 -0.34 -0.45
N LEU A 318 5.01 -1.47 -1.17
CA LEU A 318 4.60 -1.52 -2.58
C LEU A 318 3.09 -1.70 -2.83
N GLY A 319 2.31 -2.14 -1.83
CA GLY A 319 0.90 -2.50 -2.04
C GLY A 319 0.03 -1.30 -2.44
N LEU A 320 -0.09 -0.32 -1.53
CA LEU A 320 -0.89 0.89 -1.78
C LEU A 320 -0.36 1.68 -2.98
N THR A 321 0.96 1.83 -3.08
CA THR A 321 1.62 2.57 -4.16
C THR A 321 1.33 1.95 -5.53
N THR A 322 1.39 0.63 -5.66
CA THR A 322 0.97 -0.06 -6.91
C THR A 322 -0.51 0.19 -7.19
N GLY A 323 -1.37 0.10 -6.16
CA GLY A 323 -2.81 0.35 -6.31
C GLY A 323 -3.14 1.78 -6.77
N LEU A 324 -2.39 2.79 -6.31
CA LEU A 324 -2.56 4.17 -6.79
C LEU A 324 -2.13 4.33 -8.26
N LEU A 325 -1.09 3.62 -8.70
CA LEU A 325 -0.65 3.61 -10.09
C LEU A 325 -1.62 2.86 -11.01
N ASP A 326 -2.27 1.81 -10.50
CA ASP A 326 -3.40 1.17 -11.21
C ASP A 326 -4.53 2.17 -11.40
N ALA A 327 -4.91 2.87 -10.33
CA ALA A 327 -6.00 3.84 -10.35
C ALA A 327 -5.73 5.03 -11.29
N GLU A 328 -4.51 5.56 -11.27
CA GLU A 328 -4.10 6.65 -12.18
C GLU A 328 -4.28 6.25 -13.64
N SER A 329 -3.66 5.14 -14.03
CA SER A 329 -3.67 4.65 -15.41
C SER A 329 -5.04 4.12 -15.85
N LEU A 330 -5.85 3.58 -14.93
CA LEU A 330 -7.22 3.15 -15.22
C LEU A 330 -8.11 4.34 -15.56
N ALA A 331 -7.97 5.45 -14.83
CA ALA A 331 -8.73 6.65 -15.14
C ALA A 331 -8.38 7.19 -16.54
N ASP A 332 -7.11 7.13 -16.94
CA ASP A 332 -6.70 7.49 -18.30
C ASP A 332 -7.29 6.51 -19.34
N ALA A 333 -7.26 5.20 -19.07
CA ALA A 333 -7.83 4.19 -19.97
C ALA A 333 -9.34 4.38 -20.15
N LEU A 334 -10.07 4.69 -19.07
CA LEU A 334 -11.50 5.02 -19.13
C LEU A 334 -11.77 6.32 -19.87
N ASP A 335 -10.94 7.36 -19.71
CA ASP A 335 -11.05 8.59 -20.51
C ASP A 335 -10.88 8.32 -22.01
N PHE A 336 -9.92 7.47 -22.39
CA PHE A 336 -9.73 7.09 -23.77
C PHE A 336 -10.97 6.41 -24.36
N VAL A 337 -11.61 5.52 -23.60
CA VAL A 337 -12.80 4.80 -24.07
C VAL A 337 -14.04 5.72 -24.06
N ILE A 338 -14.29 6.43 -22.97
CA ILE A 338 -15.52 7.20 -22.74
C ILE A 338 -15.51 8.52 -23.53
N ASN A 339 -14.46 9.33 -23.39
CA ASN A 339 -14.43 10.68 -23.94
C ASN A 339 -13.75 10.74 -25.32
N LYS A 340 -12.84 9.82 -25.62
CA LYS A 340 -12.04 9.82 -26.87
C LYS A 340 -12.44 8.73 -27.86
N ASN A 341 -13.50 7.97 -27.56
CA ASN A 341 -14.06 6.94 -28.44
C ASN A 341 -13.02 5.89 -28.91
N LYS A 342 -12.02 5.57 -28.08
CA LYS A 342 -11.10 4.46 -28.34
C LYS A 342 -11.81 3.12 -28.12
N SER A 343 -11.28 2.06 -28.75
CA SER A 343 -11.81 0.70 -28.62
C SER A 343 -11.84 0.25 -27.15
N LEU A 344 -12.82 -0.58 -26.80
CA LEU A 344 -12.91 -1.26 -25.50
C LEU A 344 -11.64 -2.07 -25.18
N ASP A 345 -10.91 -2.53 -26.21
CA ASP A 345 -9.61 -3.22 -26.08
C ASP A 345 -8.57 -2.38 -25.31
N THR A 346 -8.74 -1.05 -25.25
CA THR A 346 -7.93 -0.15 -24.41
C THR A 346 -7.89 -0.61 -22.95
N LEU A 347 -9.00 -1.16 -22.43
CA LEU A 347 -9.03 -1.67 -21.05
C LEU A 347 -8.23 -2.97 -20.90
N GLN A 348 -8.17 -3.79 -21.95
CA GLN A 348 -7.31 -4.98 -21.96
C GLN A 348 -5.83 -4.60 -22.01
N ILE A 349 -5.47 -3.62 -22.85
CA ILE A 349 -4.11 -3.06 -22.92
C ILE A 349 -3.68 -2.53 -21.54
N TRP A 350 -4.57 -1.80 -20.86
CA TRP A 350 -4.34 -1.35 -19.48
C TRP A 350 -4.12 -2.53 -18.53
N SER A 351 -5.00 -3.53 -18.55
CA SER A 351 -4.90 -4.73 -17.71
C SER A 351 -3.55 -5.42 -17.91
N ASP A 352 -3.12 -5.63 -19.15
CA ASP A 352 -1.87 -6.32 -19.46
C ASP A 352 -0.65 -5.52 -18.99
N ALA A 353 -0.66 -4.19 -19.16
CA ALA A 353 0.40 -3.31 -18.69
C ALA A 353 0.52 -3.32 -17.16
N ARG A 354 -0.61 -3.29 -16.42
CA ARG A 354 -0.61 -3.31 -14.95
C ARG A 354 -0.23 -4.66 -14.37
N ARG A 355 -0.68 -5.76 -15.00
CA ARG A 355 -0.21 -7.12 -14.65
C ARG A 355 1.28 -7.29 -14.89
N LYS A 356 1.81 -6.75 -15.99
CA LYS A 356 3.25 -6.72 -16.26
C LYS A 356 3.99 -5.94 -15.17
N ALA A 357 3.57 -4.71 -14.86
CA ALA A 357 4.19 -3.90 -13.81
C ALA A 357 4.20 -4.63 -12.45
N PHE A 358 3.10 -5.26 -12.06
CA PHE A 358 3.06 -6.05 -10.82
C PHE A 358 4.02 -7.25 -10.86
N SER A 359 3.99 -8.03 -11.94
CA SER A 359 4.79 -9.26 -12.05
C SER A 359 6.30 -9.02 -12.20
N THR A 360 6.71 -7.90 -12.80
CA THR A 360 8.12 -7.57 -13.02
C THR A 360 8.72 -6.65 -11.96
N VAL A 361 7.89 -5.88 -11.24
CA VAL A 361 8.35 -4.90 -10.24
C VAL A 361 7.82 -5.26 -8.85
N THR A 362 6.53 -5.08 -8.60
CA THR A 362 5.95 -5.17 -7.24
C THR A 362 6.15 -6.54 -6.59
N ASN A 363 5.82 -7.62 -7.30
CA ASN A 363 5.90 -8.98 -6.79
C ASN A 363 7.35 -9.38 -6.46
N PRO A 364 8.31 -9.38 -7.41
CA PRO A 364 9.67 -9.82 -7.11
C PRO A 364 10.36 -8.93 -6.06
N ILE A 365 10.14 -7.60 -6.08
CA ILE A 365 10.76 -6.70 -5.10
C ILE A 365 10.19 -6.92 -3.70
N SER A 366 8.87 -7.06 -3.55
CA SER A 366 8.26 -7.32 -2.24
C SER A 366 8.64 -8.69 -1.66
N ILE A 367 8.81 -9.71 -2.51
CA ILE A 367 9.38 -11.01 -2.11
C ILE A 367 10.81 -10.83 -1.58
N LYS A 368 11.69 -10.21 -2.38
CA LYS A 368 13.10 -9.99 -2.00
C LYS A 368 13.22 -9.18 -0.71
N ASN A 369 12.43 -8.11 -0.55
CA ASN A 369 12.45 -7.28 0.65
C ASN A 369 12.02 -8.05 1.90
N LYS A 370 11.01 -8.92 1.79
CA LYS A 370 10.60 -9.81 2.88
C LYS A 370 11.73 -10.78 3.23
N LEU A 371 12.19 -11.56 2.25
CA LEU A 371 13.18 -12.62 2.46
C LEU A 371 14.51 -12.07 2.99
N ARG A 372 14.90 -10.86 2.56
CA ARG A 372 16.06 -10.15 3.12
C ARG A 372 15.97 -9.96 4.62
N CYS A 373 14.79 -9.66 5.14
CA CYS A 373 14.62 -9.43 6.58
C CYS A 373 14.42 -10.75 7.34
N SER A 374 13.69 -11.70 6.75
CA SER A 374 13.23 -12.91 7.44
C SER A 374 14.16 -14.12 7.36
N ASP A 375 15.00 -14.24 6.33
CA ASP A 375 15.73 -15.48 6.03
C ASP A 375 17.25 -15.29 6.06
N GLN A 376 17.73 -14.05 5.91
CA GLN A 376 19.17 -13.75 5.88
C GLN A 376 19.78 -13.70 7.27
N ASN A 377 21.03 -14.14 7.40
CA ASN A 377 21.81 -13.95 8.62
C ASN A 377 22.31 -12.50 8.70
N PRO A 378 21.97 -11.72 9.76
CA PRO A 378 22.41 -10.34 9.89
C PRO A 378 23.94 -10.14 9.89
N ASP A 379 24.72 -11.17 10.24
CA ASP A 379 26.19 -11.07 10.28
C ASP A 379 26.86 -11.31 8.91
N THR A 380 26.15 -11.94 7.97
CA THR A 380 26.68 -12.27 6.63
C THR A 380 25.87 -11.66 5.48
N VAL A 381 24.78 -10.94 5.78
CA VAL A 381 23.87 -10.40 4.75
C VAL A 381 24.55 -9.41 3.79
N VAL A 382 25.62 -8.74 4.20
CA VAL A 382 26.42 -7.89 3.30
C VAL A 382 27.10 -8.71 2.20
N GLN A 383 27.46 -9.95 2.48
CA GLN A 383 28.04 -10.90 1.52
C GLN A 383 26.97 -11.69 0.76
N ASP A 384 25.80 -11.91 1.35
CA ASP A 384 24.80 -12.81 0.79
C ASP A 384 23.72 -12.08 -0.04
N ASP A 385 23.35 -10.86 0.33
CA ASP A 385 22.33 -10.07 -0.37
C ASP A 385 22.97 -9.01 -1.29
N PRO A 386 22.83 -9.12 -2.63
CA PRO A 386 23.44 -8.18 -3.57
C PRO A 386 23.02 -6.72 -3.38
N PHE A 387 21.80 -6.46 -2.92
CA PHE A 387 21.32 -5.09 -2.71
C PHE A 387 21.91 -4.47 -1.45
N ILE A 388 21.97 -5.22 -0.33
CA ILE A 388 22.66 -4.75 0.88
C ILE A 388 24.14 -4.50 0.57
N ARG A 389 24.78 -5.42 -0.15
CA ARG A 389 26.17 -5.25 -0.61
C ARG A 389 26.33 -3.95 -1.42
N ALA A 390 25.48 -3.73 -2.41
CA ALA A 390 25.53 -2.55 -3.27
C ALA A 390 25.35 -1.23 -2.48
N ILE A 391 24.46 -1.21 -1.47
CA ILE A 391 24.31 -0.07 -0.57
C ILE A 391 25.62 0.18 0.19
N VAL A 392 26.18 -0.86 0.81
CA VAL A 392 27.37 -0.74 1.66
C VAL A 392 28.61 -0.35 0.83
N SER A 393 28.78 -0.93 -0.35
CA SER A 393 29.89 -0.61 -1.26
C SER A 393 29.67 0.65 -2.09
N ARG A 394 28.49 1.28 -1.99
CA ARG A 394 28.06 2.40 -2.85
C ARG A 394 28.24 2.09 -4.34
N ASP A 395 27.85 0.89 -4.74
CA ASP A 395 27.86 0.49 -6.15
C ASP A 395 26.69 1.18 -6.89
N GLU A 396 26.97 2.36 -7.43
CA GLU A 396 25.98 3.14 -8.19
C GLU A 396 25.42 2.37 -9.38
N GLY A 397 26.20 1.48 -10.00
CA GLY A 397 25.73 0.68 -11.14
C GLY A 397 24.61 -0.27 -10.73
N GLU A 398 24.78 -1.01 -9.64
CA GLU A 398 23.76 -1.91 -9.11
C GLU A 398 22.58 -1.17 -8.49
N LEU A 399 22.82 -0.07 -7.78
CA LEU A 399 21.74 0.76 -7.21
C LEU A 399 20.89 1.40 -8.31
N ASN A 400 21.51 1.88 -9.39
CA ASN A 400 20.79 2.42 -10.55
C ASN A 400 19.97 1.35 -11.26
N LYS A 401 20.46 0.11 -11.41
CA LYS A 401 19.65 -1.00 -11.97
C LYS A 401 18.38 -1.24 -11.16
N ILE A 402 18.47 -1.13 -9.84
CA ILE A 402 17.32 -1.31 -8.93
C ILE A 402 16.38 -0.12 -9.03
N ALA A 403 16.90 1.11 -9.11
CA ALA A 403 16.09 2.31 -9.36
C ALA A 403 15.36 2.20 -10.71
N HIS A 404 16.05 1.80 -11.78
CA HIS A 404 15.47 1.62 -13.13
C HIS A 404 14.40 0.53 -13.20
N ALA A 405 14.40 -0.44 -12.28
CA ALA A 405 13.29 -1.39 -12.19
C ALA A 405 11.95 -0.68 -11.91
N PHE A 406 11.98 0.47 -11.22
CA PHE A 406 10.80 1.28 -10.94
C PHE A 406 10.35 2.16 -12.12
N ASP A 407 11.17 2.36 -13.16
CA ASP A 407 10.79 3.14 -14.35
C ASP A 407 9.60 2.50 -15.07
N ASN A 408 9.54 1.16 -15.07
CA ASN A 408 8.45 0.39 -15.68
C ASN A 408 7.24 0.18 -14.73
N TRP A 409 7.24 0.80 -13.55
CA TRP A 409 6.19 0.60 -12.56
C TRP A 409 4.96 1.46 -12.82
N ARG A 410 5.12 2.65 -13.40
CA ARG A 410 4.03 3.54 -13.81
C ARG A 410 3.61 3.21 -15.24
N THR A 411 2.34 3.42 -15.55
CA THR A 411 1.80 3.14 -16.90
C THR A 411 1.27 4.43 -17.52
N THR A 412 1.82 4.81 -18.67
CA THR A 412 1.37 5.98 -19.44
C THR A 412 0.46 5.50 -20.58
N MET A 413 -0.85 5.59 -20.40
CA MET A 413 -1.80 5.00 -21.37
C MET A 413 -1.68 5.59 -22.78
N SER A 414 -1.32 6.87 -22.92
CA SER A 414 -1.17 7.51 -24.24
C SER A 414 -0.03 6.94 -25.10
N GLU A 415 0.92 6.23 -24.50
CA GLU A 415 2.00 5.54 -25.22
C GLU A 415 1.58 4.14 -25.70
N LEU A 416 0.42 3.65 -25.25
CA LEU A 416 -0.05 2.29 -25.50
C LEU A 416 -1.27 2.19 -26.45
N VAL A 417 -1.94 3.30 -26.79
CA VAL A 417 -3.29 3.31 -27.42
C VAL A 417 -3.49 4.24 -28.60
#